data_AF-A0A1C5DKV3-F1
#
_entry.id   AF-A0A1C5DKV3-F1
#
_cell.length_a   1.000
_cell.length_b   1.000
_cell.length_c   1.000
_cell.angle_alpha   90.00
_cell.angle_beta   90.00
_cell.angle_gamma   90.00
#
_symmetry.space_group_name_H-M   'P 1'
#
loop_
_entity.id
_entity.type
_entity.pdbx_description
1 polymer ?
#
loop_
_entity_poly.entity_id
_entity_poly.type
_entity_poly.pdbx_seq_one_letter_code
_entity_poly.pdbx_strand_id
1 'polypeptide(L)'
;MLALAVAAPAHAASGPADHRGLLGAGEHVDAVYPVIKDGDLDIRSLTDDGEADPDELALHIPDTKTSRITLPEEYAFLDEPGSDAWMSSQTQDMSVVWPG
;
A
#
# COMPACT_ATOMS: atom_id res chain seq x y z
N MET A 1 42.08 -2.88 -15.96
CA MET A 1 40.98 -3.76 -16.40
C MET A 1 39.84 -3.59 -15.41
N LEU A 2 38.69 -3.08 -15.83
CA LEU A 2 37.50 -2.91 -14.99
C LEU A 2 36.61 -4.14 -15.21
N ALA A 3 36.39 -4.93 -14.16
CA ALA A 3 35.52 -6.09 -14.21
C ALA A 3 34.06 -5.64 -14.07
N LEU A 4 33.24 -5.93 -15.08
CA LEU A 4 31.80 -5.69 -15.04
C LEU A 4 31.15 -6.87 -14.30
N ALA A 5 30.66 -6.64 -13.08
CA ALA A 5 29.85 -7.63 -12.39
C ALA A 5 28.47 -7.70 -13.04
N VAL A 6 28.13 -8.84 -13.63
CA VAL A 6 26.75 -9.11 -14.08
C VAL A 6 25.91 -9.35 -12.83
N ALA A 7 24.99 -8.43 -12.54
CA ALA A 7 24.00 -8.62 -11.48
C ALA A 7 23.13 -9.84 -11.84
N ALA A 8 23.00 -10.79 -10.92
CA ALA A 8 22.05 -11.87 -11.06
C ALA A 8 20.64 -11.29 -11.19
N PRO A 9 19.73 -11.90 -11.99
CA PRO A 9 18.35 -11.46 -12.03
C PRO A 9 17.78 -11.56 -10.62
N ALA A 10 17.30 -10.44 -10.09
CA ALA A 10 16.52 -10.45 -8.86
C ALA A 10 15.33 -11.39 -9.11
N HIS A 11 15.18 -12.42 -8.27
CA HIS A 11 13.92 -13.16 -8.25
C HIS A 11 12.85 -12.14 -7.92
N ALA A 12 11.86 -11.99 -8.80
CA ALA A 12 10.64 -11.29 -8.43
C ALA A 12 10.12 -12.00 -7.17
N ALA A 13 10.04 -11.25 -6.07
CA ALA A 13 9.41 -11.77 -4.87
C ALA A 13 7.96 -12.10 -5.25
N SER A 14 7.55 -13.35 -5.06
CA SER A 14 6.12 -13.66 -5.05
C SER A 14 5.58 -13.17 -3.72
N GLY A 15 4.46 -12.48 -3.77
CA GLY A 15 3.93 -11.79 -2.61
C GLY A 15 2.45 -11.48 -2.75
N PRO A 16 1.85 -10.90 -1.71
CA PRO A 16 0.44 -10.57 -1.72
C PRO A 16 0.06 -9.61 -2.86
N ALA A 17 1.00 -8.85 -3.41
CA ALA A 17 0.76 -7.93 -4.53
C ALA A 17 0.79 -8.59 -5.92
N ASP A 18 1.05 -9.90 -6.01
CA ASP A 18 1.15 -10.59 -7.29
C ASP A 18 -0.13 -10.42 -8.12
N HIS A 19 0.05 -10.08 -9.40
CA HIS A 19 -1.03 -9.86 -10.37
C HIS A 19 -1.94 -8.65 -10.11
N ARG A 20 -1.62 -7.79 -9.12
CA ARG A 20 -2.37 -6.57 -8.81
C ARG A 20 -1.65 -5.32 -9.31
N GLY A 21 -2.42 -4.28 -9.65
CA GLY A 21 -1.91 -2.94 -9.93
C GLY A 21 -1.34 -2.30 -8.66
N LEU A 22 -0.06 -1.95 -8.69
CA LEU A 22 0.64 -1.40 -7.52
C LEU A 22 0.47 0.12 -7.47
N LEU A 23 -0.17 0.64 -6.42
CA LEU A 23 -0.26 2.07 -6.12
C LEU A 23 0.73 2.41 -5.00
N GLY A 24 1.56 3.42 -5.19
CA GLY A 24 2.73 3.67 -4.34
C GLY A 24 2.98 5.14 -4.04
N ALA A 25 4.24 5.46 -3.77
CA ALA A 25 4.69 6.79 -3.39
C ALA A 25 4.14 7.91 -4.29
N GLY A 26 3.43 8.85 -3.68
CA GLY A 26 2.89 10.04 -4.35
C GLY A 26 1.52 9.87 -5.00
N GLU A 27 1.00 8.64 -5.08
CA GLU A 27 -0.35 8.37 -5.55
C GLU A 27 -1.38 8.68 -4.44
N HIS A 28 -2.46 9.37 -4.80
CA HIS A 28 -3.64 9.52 -3.96
C HIS A 28 -4.70 8.52 -4.42
N VAL A 29 -5.28 7.80 -3.48
CA VAL A 29 -6.33 6.83 -3.74
C VAL A 29 -7.32 6.86 -2.59
N ASP A 30 -8.61 6.94 -2.86
CA ASP A 30 -9.60 6.64 -1.83
C ASP A 30 -9.69 5.11 -1.74
N ALA A 31 -8.91 4.51 -0.84
CA ALA A 31 -8.79 3.06 -0.76
C ALA A 31 -10.13 2.38 -0.45
N VAL A 32 -10.96 3.05 0.36
CA VAL A 32 -12.33 2.67 0.68
C VAL A 32 -13.27 3.72 0.12
N TYR A 33 -13.88 3.41 -1.03
CA TYR A 33 -14.81 4.29 -1.74
C TYR A 33 -16.19 3.63 -1.85
N PRO A 34 -17.14 3.99 -0.96
CA PRO A 34 -18.50 3.43 -1.00
C PRO A 34 -19.27 3.92 -2.21
N VAL A 35 -19.93 3.00 -2.92
CA VAL A 35 -20.77 3.31 -4.08
C VAL A 35 -22.12 2.59 -3.96
N ILE A 36 -23.13 3.10 -4.67
CA ILE A 36 -24.40 2.40 -4.86
C ILE A 36 -24.44 1.86 -6.29
N LYS A 37 -24.48 0.54 -6.45
CA LYS A 37 -24.59 -0.16 -7.74
C LYS A 37 -25.83 -1.03 -7.74
N ASP A 38 -26.70 -0.83 -8.73
CA ASP A 38 -27.95 -1.58 -8.88
C ASP A 38 -28.88 -1.60 -7.64
N GLY A 39 -28.74 -0.58 -6.78
CA GLY A 39 -29.52 -0.44 -5.55
C GLY A 39 -28.86 -1.01 -4.29
N ASP A 40 -27.70 -1.66 -4.42
CA ASP A 40 -26.93 -2.22 -3.32
C ASP A 40 -25.70 -1.36 -2.98
N LEU A 41 -25.29 -1.40 -1.70
CA LEU A 41 -24.04 -0.78 -1.23
C LEU A 41 -22.87 -1.69 -1.60
N ASP A 42 -21.88 -1.12 -2.29
CA ASP A 42 -20.65 -1.78 -2.69
C ASP A 42 -19.42 -0.94 -2.25
N ILE A 43 -18.27 -1.59 -2.10
CA ILE A 43 -17.00 -0.96 -1.73
C ILE A 43 -16.02 -1.08 -2.90
N ARG A 44 -15.59 0.06 -3.43
CA ARG A 44 -14.57 0.17 -4.48
C ARG A 44 -13.35 0.93 -3.95
N SER A 45 -12.35 1.11 -4.79
CA SER A 45 -11.34 2.16 -4.60
C SER A 45 -11.50 3.22 -5.68
N LEU A 46 -11.24 4.49 -5.37
CA LEU A 46 -11.22 5.57 -6.35
C LEU A 46 -9.77 5.99 -6.61
N THR A 47 -9.31 5.81 -7.84
CA THR A 47 -7.99 6.24 -8.31
C THR A 47 -8.13 7.41 -9.29
N ASP A 48 -7.01 7.94 -9.77
CA ASP A 48 -7.00 8.95 -10.84
C ASP A 48 -7.63 8.45 -12.16
N ASP A 49 -7.65 7.13 -12.38
CA ASP A 49 -8.28 6.49 -13.54
C ASP A 49 -9.77 6.15 -13.31
N GLY A 50 -10.31 6.39 -12.11
CA GLY A 50 -11.69 6.16 -11.73
C GLY A 50 -11.89 5.01 -10.73
N GLU A 51 -13.10 4.46 -10.69
CA GLU A 51 -13.42 3.34 -9.79
C GLU A 51 -12.68 2.06 -10.19
N ALA A 52 -11.99 1.45 -9.24
CA ALA A 52 -11.26 0.20 -9.40
C ALA A 52 -11.76 -0.88 -8.43
N ASP A 53 -11.49 -2.14 -8.76
CA ASP A 53 -11.74 -3.25 -7.84
C ASP A 53 -10.63 -3.31 -6.80
N PRO A 54 -10.93 -3.27 -5.49
CA PRO A 54 -9.90 -3.39 -4.46
C PRO A 54 -9.06 -4.67 -4.58
N ASP A 55 -9.63 -5.77 -5.11
CA ASP A 55 -8.91 -7.03 -5.30
C ASP A 55 -7.90 -6.96 -6.46
N GLU A 56 -8.05 -5.99 -7.37
CA GLU A 56 -7.13 -5.75 -8.48
C GLU A 56 -5.97 -4.82 -8.09
N LEU A 57 -6.00 -4.22 -6.89
CA LEU A 57 -5.04 -3.22 -6.44
C LEU A 57 -4.20 -3.69 -5.26
N ALA A 58 -2.94 -3.27 -5.22
CA ALA A 58 -2.08 -3.40 -4.07
C ALA A 58 -1.54 -2.02 -3.67
N LEU A 59 -1.74 -1.65 -2.40
CA LEU A 59 -1.20 -0.41 -1.83
C LEU A 59 0.19 -0.68 -1.28
N HIS A 60 1.17 0.06 -1.77
CA HIS A 60 2.56 -0.08 -1.36
C HIS A 60 2.95 1.00 -0.35
N ILE A 61 3.32 0.56 0.85
CA ILE A 61 3.91 1.39 1.89
C ILE A 61 5.40 1.03 1.99
N PRO A 62 6.30 1.78 1.34
CA PRO A 62 7.73 1.51 1.41
C PRO A 62 8.27 1.74 2.82
N ASP A 63 9.42 1.14 3.17
CA ASP A 63 10.11 1.40 4.44
C ASP A 63 10.75 2.80 4.43
N THR A 64 10.14 3.73 5.16
CA THR A 64 10.57 5.11 5.35
C THR A 64 10.56 5.46 6.83
N LYS A 65 11.16 6.60 7.17
CA LYS A 65 11.18 7.09 8.56
C LYS A 65 9.77 7.31 9.14
N THR A 66 8.79 7.60 8.29
CA THR A 66 7.41 7.95 8.67
C THR A 66 6.46 6.77 8.53
N SER A 67 6.81 5.78 7.71
CA SER A 67 5.93 4.66 7.41
C SER A 67 6.14 3.45 8.29
N ARG A 68 7.36 3.19 8.77
CA ARG A 68 7.65 2.09 9.70
C ARG A 68 7.58 2.60 11.13
N ILE A 69 6.67 2.05 11.91
CA ILE A 69 6.46 2.38 13.32
C ILE A 69 6.52 1.12 14.18
N THR A 70 6.62 1.33 15.49
CA THR A 70 6.34 0.27 16.48
C THR A 70 4.88 0.37 16.92
N LEU A 71 4.18 -0.76 16.95
CA LEU A 71 2.76 -0.80 17.30
C LEU A 71 2.51 -0.28 18.74
N PRO A 72 1.69 0.77 18.94
CA PRO A 72 1.37 1.29 20.28
C PRO A 72 0.46 0.35 21.09
N GLU A 73 0.43 0.48 22.42
CA GLU A 73 -0.44 -0.34 23.30
C GLU A 73 -1.93 -0.20 22.95
N GLU A 74 -2.37 0.98 22.52
CA GLU A 74 -3.76 1.25 22.16
C GLU A 74 -4.23 0.43 20.95
N TYR A 75 -3.29 -0.11 20.17
CA TYR A 75 -3.53 -0.93 18.99
C TYR A 75 -3.21 -2.42 19.19
N ALA A 76 -3.15 -2.90 20.44
CA ALA A 76 -2.89 -4.30 20.79
C ALA A 76 -3.91 -5.32 20.18
N PHE A 77 -4.99 -4.84 19.57
CA PHE A 77 -5.95 -5.69 18.84
C PHE A 77 -5.47 -6.07 17.42
N LEU A 78 -4.47 -5.37 16.88
CA LEU A 78 -3.87 -5.67 15.57
C LEU A 78 -2.76 -6.72 15.70
N ASP A 79 -1.89 -6.58 16.70
CA ASP A 79 -0.80 -7.51 17.05
C ASP A 79 -0.21 -7.17 18.45
N GLU A 80 0.87 -7.83 18.87
CA GLU A 80 1.61 -7.52 20.09
C GLU A 80 2.16 -6.09 20.08
N PRO A 81 1.96 -5.30 21.15
CA PRO A 81 2.57 -3.97 21.27
C PRO A 81 4.10 -4.01 21.14
N GLY A 82 4.66 -3.07 20.38
CA GLY A 82 6.09 -3.00 20.07
C GLY A 82 6.52 -3.78 18.82
N SER A 83 5.62 -4.55 18.20
CA SER A 83 5.86 -5.17 16.89
C SER A 83 6.06 -4.13 15.78
N ASP A 84 6.70 -4.55 14.68
CA ASP A 84 6.81 -3.73 13.47
C ASP A 84 5.43 -3.53 12.84
N ALA A 85 5.10 -2.29 12.53
CA ALA A 85 3.89 -1.94 11.78
C ALA A 85 4.20 -0.94 10.66
N TRP A 86 3.41 -1.01 9.60
CA TRP A 86 3.45 -0.08 8.47
C TRP A 86 2.23 0.82 8.50
N MET A 87 2.46 2.12 8.40
CA MET A 87 1.45 3.14 8.46
C MET A 87 1.60 4.08 7.27
N SER A 88 0.50 4.37 6.58
CA SER A 88 0.43 5.55 5.74
C SER A 88 0.09 6.76 6.61
N SER A 89 0.87 7.82 6.48
CA SER A 89 0.61 9.08 7.18
C SER A 89 -0.75 9.65 6.77
N GLN A 90 -1.48 10.21 7.73
CA GLN A 90 -2.71 10.99 7.52
C GLN A 90 -2.42 12.38 6.91
N THR A 91 -1.16 12.83 6.98
CA THR A 91 -0.67 14.01 6.26
C THR A 91 -0.08 13.56 4.93
N GLN A 92 -0.28 14.34 3.87
CA GLN A 92 0.30 14.08 2.55
C GLN A 92 1.83 13.93 2.62
N ASP A 93 2.29 12.69 2.61
CA ASP A 93 3.70 12.29 2.54
C ASP A 93 3.93 11.63 1.19
N MET A 94 4.60 12.35 0.28
CA MET A 94 4.84 11.90 -1.08
C MET A 94 5.77 10.68 -1.19
N SER A 95 6.34 10.21 -0.07
CA SER A 95 7.16 9.00 -0.03
C SER A 95 6.34 7.71 0.11
N VAL A 96 5.04 7.81 0.39
CA VAL A 96 4.11 6.68 0.52
C VAL A 96 2.87 6.91 -0.32
N VAL A 97 2.06 5.86 -0.53
CA VAL A 97 0.70 6.01 -1.06
C VAL A 97 -0.16 6.78 -0.07
N TRP A 98 -1.10 7.61 -0.52
CA TRP A 98 -2.07 8.29 0.36
C TRP A 98 -3.47 7.67 0.19
N PRO A 99 -3.91 6.82 1.13
CA PRO A 99 -5.07 5.95 0.95
C PRO A 99 -6.43 6.52 1.40
N GLY A 100 -6.62 7.86 1.33
CA GLY A 100 -7.92 8.53 1.49
C GLY A 100 -8.59 8.48 2.86
#